data_AF-A0A7J8P0P1-F1
#
_entry.id   AF-A0A7J8P0P1-F1
#
_cell.length_a   1.000
_cell.length_b   1.000
_cell.length_c   1.000
_cell.angle_alpha   90.00
_cell.angle_beta   90.00
_cell.angle_gamma   90.00
#
_symmetry.space_group_name_H-M   'P 1'
#
loop_
_entity.id
_entity.type
_entity.pdbx_description
1 polymer ?
#
loop_
_entity_poly.entity_id
_entity_poly.type
_entity_poly.pdbx_seq_one_letter_code
_entity_poly.pdbx_strand_id
1 'polypeptide(L)'
;MIEAKPVKRLCRTHSTITVNGQFPGPTLEVRDGDTLVITAINRARYNATLHWHGLRQLRNPWADGPEYVTQCPIQPGRSYTYRFTIQNQEGTLWWHAHSRWLRATVYGALIIYPKMGRPYPFLMPKKEIPILL
;
A
#
# COMPACT_ATOMS: atom_id res chain seq x y z
N MET A 1 10.35 -0.32 2.83
CA MET A 1 10.85 -0.52 4.20
C MET A 1 9.80 -0.02 5.19
N ILE A 2 9.40 -0.85 6.15
CA ILE A 2 8.51 -0.47 7.25
C ILE A 2 9.41 -0.15 8.45
N GLU A 3 9.44 1.10 8.92
CA GLU A 3 10.41 1.53 9.92
C GLU A 3 9.90 2.71 10.77
N ALA A 4 10.46 2.87 11.97
CA ALA A 4 10.15 4.02 12.81
C ALA A 4 10.88 5.27 12.31
N LYS A 5 10.17 6.39 12.16
CA LYS A 5 10.73 7.71 11.89
C LYS A 5 10.09 8.79 12.77
N PRO A 6 10.82 9.88 13.07
CA PRO A 6 10.24 11.04 13.72
C PRO A 6 9.21 11.71 12.80
N VAL A 7 7.98 11.86 13.26
CA VAL A 7 6.92 12.58 12.56
C VAL A 7 6.42 13.69 13.47
N LYS A 8 6.43 14.94 12.96
CA LYS A 8 5.90 16.11 13.67
C LYS A 8 4.47 16.40 13.22
N ARG A 9 3.54 16.47 14.18
CA ARG A 9 2.15 16.91 14.00
C ARG A 9 1.71 17.68 15.23
N LEU A 10 0.89 18.72 15.06
CA LEU A 10 0.38 19.55 16.16
C LEU A 10 1.49 20.00 17.13
N CYS A 11 2.62 20.44 16.57
CA CYS A 11 3.85 20.84 17.29
C CYS A 11 4.52 19.76 18.16
N ARG A 12 4.07 18.49 18.10
CA ARG A 12 4.68 17.36 18.83
C ARG A 12 5.35 16.39 17.86
N THR A 13 6.52 15.90 18.24
CA THR A 13 7.25 14.88 17.47
C THR A 13 7.06 13.53 18.12
N HIS A 14 6.56 12.56 17.35
CA HIS A 14 6.40 11.18 17.78
C HIS A 14 7.26 10.26 16.92
N SER A 15 7.73 9.15 17.52
CA SER A 15 8.31 8.05 16.75
C SER A 15 7.17 7.23 16.15
N THR A 16 6.99 7.34 14.84
CA THR A 16 5.85 6.79 14.10
C THR A 16 6.35 5.72 13.13
N ILE A 17 5.58 4.63 12.98
CA ILE A 17 5.90 3.63 11.96
C ILE A 17 5.46 4.16 10.60
N THR A 18 6.38 4.12 9.64
CA THR A 18 6.25 4.71 8.30
C THR A 18 6.68 3.72 7.24
N VAL A 19 6.40 4.04 5.98
CA VAL A 19 6.95 3.30 4.83
C VAL A 19 7.93 4.19 4.09
N ASN A 20 9.18 3.73 3.97
CA ASN A 20 10.30 4.47 3.38
C ASN A 20 10.48 5.87 4.00
N GLY A 21 10.17 5.99 5.29
CA GLY A 21 10.21 7.25 6.03
C GLY A 21 9.15 8.28 5.67
N GLN A 22 8.15 7.92 4.87
CA GLN A 22 7.07 8.81 4.44
C GLN A 22 5.80 8.57 5.27
N PHE A 23 5.11 9.66 5.60
CA PHE A 23 3.80 9.65 6.24
C PHE A 23 2.88 10.76 5.69
N PRO A 24 1.82 10.43 4.92
CA PRO A 24 1.46 9.08 4.43
C PRO A 24 2.57 8.41 3.62
N GLY A 25 2.49 7.09 3.46
CA GLY A 25 3.43 6.32 2.65
C GLY A 25 3.33 6.67 1.16
N PRO A 26 4.25 6.14 0.33
CA PRO A 26 4.30 6.45 -1.10
C PRO A 26 3.00 6.04 -1.82
N THR A 27 2.57 6.88 -2.75
CA THR A 27 1.54 6.52 -3.73
C THR A 27 2.09 5.47 -4.70
N LEU A 28 1.31 4.42 -4.94
CA LEU A 28 1.60 3.43 -5.97
C LEU A 28 0.76 3.77 -7.20
N GLU A 29 1.41 4.00 -8.33
CA GLU A 29 0.79 4.38 -9.60
C GLU A 29 1.06 3.30 -10.64
N VAL A 30 -0.01 2.71 -11.16
CA VAL A 30 0.03 1.53 -12.04
C VAL A 30 -1.13 1.58 -13.03
N ARG A 31 -1.13 0.71 -14.05
CA ARG A 31 -2.22 0.56 -15.01
C ARG A 31 -2.94 -0.77 -14.84
N ASP A 32 -4.17 -0.85 -15.34
CA ASP A 32 -4.83 -2.15 -15.52
C ASP A 32 -3.98 -3.07 -16.44
N GLY A 33 -3.72 -4.29 -15.97
CA GLY A 33 -2.82 -5.26 -16.59
C GLY A 33 -1.39 -5.28 -16.02
N ASP A 34 -0.97 -4.28 -15.23
CA ASP A 34 0.37 -4.27 -14.64
C ASP A 34 0.51 -5.35 -13.56
N THR A 35 1.74 -5.86 -13.42
CA THR A 35 2.12 -6.76 -12.32
C THR A 35 2.98 -6.02 -11.32
N LEU A 36 2.49 -5.90 -10.09
CA LEU A 36 3.23 -5.30 -8.98
C LEU A 36 4.04 -6.37 -8.28
N VAL A 37 5.28 -6.03 -7.93
CA VAL A 37 6.18 -6.85 -7.10
C VAL A 37 6.73 -5.95 -6.01
N ILE A 38 6.23 -6.11 -4.78
CA ILE A 38 6.55 -5.25 -3.65
C ILE A 38 7.20 -6.06 -2.54
N THR A 39 8.49 -5.82 -2.30
CA THR A 39 9.21 -6.43 -1.18
C THR A 39 9.06 -5.55 0.07
N ALA A 40 8.20 -5.99 0.99
CA ALA A 40 8.03 -5.38 2.29
C ALA A 40 9.13 -5.88 3.24
N ILE A 41 10.08 -5.00 3.56
CA ILE A 41 11.14 -5.26 4.54
C ILE A 41 10.72 -4.64 5.87
N ASN A 42 10.51 -5.45 6.90
CA ASN A 42 10.09 -4.98 8.22
C ASN A 42 11.31 -4.67 9.10
N ARG A 43 11.58 -3.38 9.31
CA ARG A 43 12.57 -2.86 10.27
C ARG A 43 11.92 -2.23 11.50
N ALA A 44 10.60 -2.33 11.64
CA ALA A 44 9.89 -1.90 12.82
C ALA A 44 10.04 -2.93 13.95
N ARG A 45 9.77 -2.50 15.18
CA ARG A 45 9.78 -3.38 16.36
C ARG A 45 8.55 -4.29 16.47
N TYR A 46 7.59 -4.16 15.55
CA TYR A 46 6.31 -4.85 15.57
C TYR A 46 6.21 -5.80 14.38
N ASN A 47 5.46 -6.88 14.55
CA ASN A 47 4.93 -7.67 13.44
C ASN A 47 4.05 -6.79 12.53
N ALA A 48 4.15 -7.00 11.22
CA ALA A 48 3.38 -6.25 10.23
C ALA A 48 3.05 -7.09 8.99
N THR A 49 1.92 -6.78 8.38
CA THR A 49 1.54 -7.20 7.03
C THR A 49 1.01 -5.97 6.27
N LEU A 50 1.00 -6.03 4.94
CA LEU A 50 0.41 -4.99 4.08
C LEU A 50 -0.75 -5.58 3.30
N HIS A 51 -1.82 -4.80 3.11
CA HIS A 51 -3.00 -5.14 2.34
C HIS A 51 -3.27 -4.09 1.27
N TRP A 52 -3.77 -4.57 0.13
CA TRP A 52 -4.04 -3.79 -1.09
C TRP A 52 -5.55 -3.57 -1.20
N HIS A 53 -6.06 -2.63 -0.42
CA HIS A 53 -7.49 -2.47 -0.19
C HIS A 53 -8.28 -2.23 -1.48
N GLY A 54 -9.25 -3.10 -1.73
CA GLY A 54 -10.11 -3.08 -2.91
C GLY A 54 -9.52 -3.80 -4.13
N LEU A 55 -8.27 -4.26 -4.09
CA LEU A 55 -7.73 -5.11 -5.13
C LEU A 55 -8.25 -6.54 -4.95
N ARG A 56 -8.79 -7.13 -6.03
CA ARG A 56 -9.52 -8.42 -5.95
C ARG A 56 -8.66 -9.64 -5.62
N GLN A 57 -7.34 -9.57 -5.80
CA GLN A 57 -6.42 -10.70 -5.58
C GLN A 57 -6.91 -12.02 -6.20
N LEU A 58 -7.37 -11.98 -7.46
CA LEU A 58 -7.97 -13.13 -8.12
C LEU A 58 -7.03 -14.34 -8.11
N ARG A 59 -7.46 -15.42 -7.43
CA ARG A 59 -6.69 -16.66 -7.23
C ARG A 59 -5.34 -16.46 -6.54
N ASN A 60 -5.15 -15.37 -5.80
CA ASN A 60 -3.89 -15.02 -5.17
C ASN A 60 -4.06 -14.53 -3.72
N PRO A 61 -4.70 -15.32 -2.83
CA PRO A 61 -4.94 -14.90 -1.45
C PRO A 61 -3.62 -14.68 -0.68
N TRP A 62 -2.54 -15.34 -1.07
CA TRP A 62 -1.23 -15.26 -0.43
C TRP A 62 -0.64 -13.85 -0.39
N ALA A 63 -0.99 -13.00 -1.37
CA ALA A 63 -0.54 -11.62 -1.43
C ALA A 63 -1.58 -10.62 -0.88
N ASP A 64 -2.66 -11.09 -0.26
CA ASP A 64 -3.75 -10.22 0.18
C ASP A 64 -3.41 -9.43 1.44
N GLY A 65 -2.77 -10.03 2.45
CA GLY A 65 -2.23 -9.29 3.60
C GLY A 65 -2.88 -9.46 4.98
N PRO A 66 -4.18 -9.73 5.16
CA PRO A 66 -4.79 -9.79 6.48
C PRO A 66 -4.10 -10.79 7.43
N GLU A 67 -3.54 -10.27 8.53
CA GLU A 67 -2.76 -11.05 9.50
C GLU A 67 -3.61 -12.17 10.10
N TYR A 68 -3.07 -13.40 10.08
CA TYR A 68 -3.73 -14.65 10.53
C TYR A 68 -4.97 -15.09 9.74
N VAL A 69 -5.28 -14.44 8.62
CA VAL A 69 -6.30 -14.91 7.68
C VAL A 69 -5.64 -15.49 6.43
N THR A 70 -4.80 -14.70 5.75
CA THR A 70 -4.13 -15.13 4.52
C THR A 70 -2.63 -15.34 4.68
N GLN A 71 -2.04 -14.81 5.74
CA GLN A 71 -0.62 -14.99 6.05
C GLN A 71 -0.29 -14.82 7.54
N CYS A 72 0.82 -15.43 7.96
CA CYS A 72 1.52 -15.02 9.18
C CYS A 72 2.18 -13.64 8.99
N PRO A 73 2.39 -12.88 10.08
CA PRO A 73 3.03 -11.57 9.98
C PRO A 73 4.50 -11.63 9.55
N ILE A 74 4.95 -10.57 8.89
CA ILE A 74 6.37 -10.31 8.64
C ILE A 74 6.99 -9.89 9.97
N GLN A 75 7.82 -10.75 10.55
CA GLN A 75 8.51 -10.46 11.81
C GLN A 75 9.55 -9.33 11.65
N PRO A 76 9.92 -8.63 12.73
CA PRO A 76 11.04 -7.70 12.73
C PRO A 76 12.31 -8.31 12.12
N GLY A 77 12.97 -7.57 11.23
CA GLY A 77 14.16 -8.00 10.50
C GLY A 77 13.89 -8.92 9.32
N ARG A 78 12.64 -9.32 9.07
CA ARG A 78 12.27 -10.19 7.94
C ARG A 78 11.65 -9.40 6.79
N SER A 79 11.51 -10.07 5.65
CA SER A 79 10.88 -9.51 4.46
C SER A 79 9.89 -10.48 3.83
N TYR A 80 8.92 -9.94 3.13
CA TYR A 80 7.98 -10.69 2.30
C TYR A 80 7.73 -9.97 0.99
N THR A 81 7.63 -10.71 -0.11
CA THR A 81 7.38 -10.14 -1.44
C THR A 81 5.94 -10.42 -1.84
N TYR A 82 5.15 -9.36 -1.94
CA TYR A 82 3.82 -9.37 -2.53
C TYR A 82 3.95 -9.30 -4.04
N ARG A 83 3.35 -10.25 -4.76
CA ARG A 83 3.31 -10.26 -6.23
C ARG A 83 1.89 -10.52 -6.69
N PHE A 84 1.34 -9.64 -7.51
CA PHE A 84 -0.01 -9.77 -8.07
C PHE A 84 -0.15 -8.96 -9.36
N THR A 85 -1.07 -9.40 -10.22
CA THR A 85 -1.41 -8.73 -11.48
C THR A 85 -2.77 -8.08 -11.34
N ILE A 86 -2.89 -6.82 -11.76
CA ILE A 86 -4.15 -6.10 -11.81
C ILE A 86 -4.96 -6.61 -13.00
N GLN A 87 -6.21 -6.98 -12.75
CA GLN A 87 -7.08 -7.56 -13.77
C GLN A 87 -8.45 -6.88 -13.79
N ASN A 88 -8.71 -6.12 -14.84
CA ASN A 88 -9.98 -5.46 -15.10
C ASN A 88 -10.42 -4.59 -13.90
N GLN A 89 -9.49 -3.81 -13.36
CA GLN A 89 -9.73 -2.81 -12.31
C GLN A 89 -9.02 -1.51 -12.68
N GLU A 90 -9.71 -0.39 -12.48
CA GLU A 90 -9.23 0.97 -12.73
C GLU A 90 -9.82 1.87 -11.62
N GLY A 91 -9.15 2.97 -11.29
CA GLY A 91 -9.59 3.97 -10.32
C GLY A 91 -8.69 4.13 -9.10
N THR A 92 -9.24 4.73 -8.05
CA THR A 92 -8.52 5.06 -6.81
C THR A 92 -8.77 4.00 -5.75
N LEU A 93 -7.70 3.31 -5.37
CA LEU A 93 -7.61 2.41 -4.23
C LEU A 93 -6.59 2.95 -3.22
N TRP A 94 -6.27 2.15 -2.22
CA TRP A 94 -5.25 2.46 -1.24
C TRP A 94 -4.64 1.17 -0.69
N TRP A 95 -3.50 1.28 -0.05
CA TRP A 95 -2.86 0.18 0.67
C TRP A 95 -2.66 0.59 2.12
N HIS A 96 -2.68 -0.39 3.02
CA HIS A 96 -2.45 -0.14 4.44
C HIS A 96 -1.89 -1.36 5.15
N ALA A 97 -1.29 -1.16 6.33
CA ALA A 97 -0.97 -2.28 7.19
C ALA A 97 -2.25 -3.03 7.60
N HIS A 98 -2.22 -4.36 7.63
CA HIS A 98 -3.35 -5.17 8.07
C HIS A 98 -3.03 -6.00 9.32
N SER A 99 -2.20 -5.39 10.19
CA SER A 99 -1.82 -5.91 11.51
C SER A 99 -2.16 -4.90 12.59
N ARG A 100 -2.99 -5.31 13.56
CA ARG A 100 -3.43 -4.48 14.69
C ARG A 100 -3.91 -3.08 14.23
N TRP A 101 -3.36 -2.03 14.83
CA TRP A 101 -3.69 -0.63 14.59
C TRP A 101 -2.67 0.09 13.69
N LEU A 102 -1.71 -0.64 13.09
CA LEU A 102 -0.61 -0.01 12.34
C LEU A 102 -1.11 0.82 11.14
N ARG A 103 -2.30 0.52 10.61
CA ARG A 103 -2.95 1.30 9.54
C ARG A 103 -3.18 2.77 9.89
N ALA A 104 -3.11 3.17 11.17
CA ALA A 104 -3.18 4.57 11.57
C ALA A 104 -2.03 5.41 11.01
N THR A 105 -0.91 4.79 10.63
CA THR A 105 0.31 5.48 10.14
C THR A 105 0.98 4.80 8.96
N VAL A 106 0.71 3.51 8.76
CA VAL A 106 1.21 2.71 7.63
C VAL A 106 0.08 2.57 6.61
N TYR A 107 -0.02 3.55 5.72
CA TYR A 107 -0.97 3.56 4.59
C TYR A 107 -0.49 4.49 3.49
N GLY A 108 -1.02 4.32 2.28
CA GLY A 108 -0.76 5.19 1.13
C GLY A 108 -1.77 4.92 0.01
N ALA A 109 -1.76 5.78 -1.01
CA ALA A 109 -2.67 5.66 -2.15
C ALA A 109 -2.21 4.57 -3.13
N LEU A 110 -3.17 3.96 -3.83
CA LEU A 110 -2.93 3.04 -4.94
C LEU A 110 -3.81 3.48 -6.12
N ILE A 111 -3.22 4.10 -7.13
CA ILE A 111 -3.91 4.62 -8.30
C ILE A 111 -3.74 3.64 -9.45
N ILE A 112 -4.85 3.18 -10.00
CA ILE A 112 -4.88 2.28 -11.15
C ILE A 112 -5.44 3.03 -12.35
N TYR A 113 -4.55 3.47 -13.22
CA TYR A 113 -4.88 4.11 -14.48
C TYR A 113 -5.53 3.13 -15.46
N PRO A 114 -6.27 3.65 -16.47
CA PRO A 114 -6.72 2.86 -17.59
C PRO A 114 -5.57 2.10 -18.25
N LYS A 115 -5.92 0.92 -18.76
CA LYS A 115 -5.01 0.09 -19.57
C LYS A 115 -4.37 0.92 -20.68
N MET A 116 -3.12 0.63 -21.02
CA MET A 116 -2.44 1.31 -22.11
C MET A 116 -3.28 1.27 -23.40
N GLY A 117 -3.45 2.43 -24.05
CA GLY A 117 -4.29 2.57 -25.25
C GLY A 117 -5.79 2.75 -24.99
N ARG A 118 -6.26 2.65 -23.73
CA ARG A 118 -7.64 2.95 -23.34
C ARG A 118 -7.69 4.31 -22.65
N PRO A 119 -8.47 5.28 -23.16
CA PRO A 119 -8.64 6.56 -22.47
C PRO A 119 -9.59 6.43 -21.26
N TYR A 120 -9.57 7.43 -20.39
CA TYR A 120 -10.65 7.64 -19.44
C TYR A 120 -12.00 7.77 -20.17
N PRO A 121 -13.14 7.44 -19.51
CA PRO A 121 -14.47 7.68 -20.06
C PRO A 121 -14.86 9.18 -20.06
N PHE A 122 -13.93 10.06 -19.71
CA PHE A 122 -14.04 11.52 -19.66
C PHE A 122 -12.74 12.16 -20.17
N LEU A 123 -12.76 13.48 -20.38
CA LEU A 123 -11.57 14.22 -20.82
C LEU A 123 -10.41 14.07 -19.82
N MET A 124 -9.21 13.83 -20.35
CA MET A 124 -8.01 13.66 -19.53
C MET A 124 -7.84 14.86 -18.57
N PRO A 125 -7.76 14.63 -17.25
CA PRO A 125 -7.56 15.71 -16.30
C PRO A 125 -6.23 16.42 -16.54
N LYS A 126 -6.21 17.74 -16.32
CA LYS A 126 -4.95 18.52 -16.36
C LYS A 126 -4.00 18.14 -15.22
N LYS A 127 -4.56 17.70 -14.09
CA LYS A 127 -3.82 17.29 -12.90
C LYS A 127 -4.66 16.33 -12.08
N GLU A 128 -4.00 15.38 -11.45
CA GLU A 128 -4.57 14.45 -10.49
C GLU A 128 -3.78 14.55 -9.17
N ILE A 129 -4.48 14.57 -8.04
CA ILE A 129 -3.86 14.73 -6.72
C ILE A 129 -4.56 13.77 -5.75
N PRO A 130 -3.84 12.80 -5.16
CA PRO A 130 -4.40 11.97 -4.10
C PRO A 130 -4.70 12.78 -2.84
N ILE A 131 -5.92 12.69 -2.33
CA ILE A 131 -6.32 13.24 -1.02
C ILE A 131 -6.69 12.06 -0.12
N LEU A 132 -5.81 11.77 0.84
CA LEU A 132 -6.02 10.75 1.88
C LEU A 132 -6.42 11.47 3.17
N LEU A 133 -7.54 11.04 3.77
CA LEU A 133 -8.12 11.63 4.98
C LEU A 133 -7.67 10.88 6.23
#